data_AF-A0A529ZJC3-F1
#
_entry.id   AF-A0A529ZJC3-F1
#
_cell.length_a   1.000
_cell.length_b   1.000
_cell.length_c   1.000
_cell.angle_alpha   90.00
_cell.angle_beta   90.00
_cell.angle_gamma   90.00
#
_symmetry.space_group_name_H-M   'P 1'
#
loop_
_entity.id
_entity.type
_entity.pdbx_description
1 polymer ?
#
loop_
_entity_poly.entity_id
_entity_poly.type
_entity_poly.pdbx_seq_one_letter_code
_entity_poly.pdbx_strand_id
1 'polypeptide(L)'
;LWQRAGGLVFQHPGWIAAWWRTTPQQERRALRIGLAWNGDRLDGVIALATLRRSGIRILEWAAKDHSDYGDALVAPDSDPRAVSRLWQYVFDQGGFDLIYLNRLLPDAGVHALLGPAHGKALRPNHRTEISYRVAGSWQRGAEWFETLSKKGRQNYRRGRKFMEESGALRFRLLDAAEPREPVLERVA
;
A
#
# COMPACT_ATOMS: atom_id res chain seq x y z
N LEU A 1 7.08 -5.21 12.75
CA LEU A 1 6.10 -5.92 11.88
C LEU A 1 6.28 -5.57 10.41
N TRP A 2 6.12 -4.32 9.96
CA TRP A 2 6.20 -3.93 8.54
C TRP A 2 7.39 -4.53 7.78
N GLN A 3 8.61 -4.40 8.32
CA GLN A 3 9.81 -5.02 7.73
C GLN A 3 9.73 -6.55 7.68
N ARG A 4 9.31 -7.19 8.79
CA ARG A 4 9.21 -8.67 8.89
C ARG A 4 8.21 -9.27 7.92
N ALA A 5 7.12 -8.55 7.64
CA ALA A 5 6.06 -8.98 6.73
C ALA A 5 6.32 -8.59 5.27
N GLY A 6 7.45 -7.92 4.96
CA GLY A 6 7.72 -7.43 3.60
C GLY A 6 6.71 -6.39 3.10
N GLY A 7 6.17 -5.59 4.02
CA GLY A 7 5.10 -4.63 3.70
C GLY A 7 5.52 -3.58 2.68
N LEU A 8 4.57 -3.10 1.87
CA LEU A 8 4.80 -1.98 0.95
C LEU A 8 4.74 -0.66 1.71
N VAL A 9 5.22 0.41 1.07
CA VAL A 9 5.17 1.77 1.64
C VAL A 9 3.75 2.14 2.10
N PHE A 10 2.71 1.66 1.41
CA PHE A 10 1.32 1.97 1.71
C PHE A 10 0.80 1.38 3.03
N GLN A 11 1.46 0.33 3.55
CA GLN A 11 1.18 -0.21 4.90
C GLN A 11 2.14 0.32 5.96
N HIS A 12 3.10 1.18 5.60
CA HIS A 12 4.06 1.73 6.55
C HIS A 12 3.34 2.67 7.54
N PRO A 13 3.61 2.59 8.86
CA PRO A 13 2.94 3.45 9.84
C PRO A 13 3.19 4.94 9.59
N GLY A 14 4.39 5.30 9.12
CA GLY A 14 4.71 6.67 8.71
C GLY A 14 3.88 7.19 7.53
N TRP A 15 3.50 6.31 6.59
CA TRP A 15 2.63 6.66 5.46
C TRP A 15 1.22 6.95 5.95
N ILE A 16 0.65 6.05 6.75
CA ILE A 16 -0.68 6.21 7.33
C ILE A 16 -0.75 7.43 8.25
N ALA A 17 0.28 7.66 9.07
CA ALA A 17 0.35 8.82 9.97
C ALA A 17 0.48 10.14 9.20
N ALA A 18 1.29 10.17 8.13
CA ALA A 18 1.40 11.35 7.28
C ALA A 18 0.05 11.67 6.62
N TRP A 19 -0.60 10.68 6.01
CA TRP A 19 -1.94 10.83 5.44
C TRP A 19 -2.95 11.32 6.48
N TRP A 20 -2.98 10.73 7.67
CA TRP A 20 -3.96 11.11 8.68
C TRP A 20 -3.79 12.56 9.17
N ARG A 21 -2.55 13.07 9.20
CA ARG A 21 -2.26 14.47 9.56
C ARG A 21 -2.61 15.47 8.46
N THR A 22 -2.61 15.05 7.20
CA THR A 22 -2.77 15.96 6.06
C THR A 22 -4.08 15.76 5.28
N THR A 23 -4.84 14.70 5.57
CA THR A 23 -6.07 14.42 4.83
C THR A 23 -7.09 15.54 5.04
N PRO A 24 -7.67 16.08 3.97
CA PRO A 24 -8.75 17.04 4.09
C PRO A 24 -10.01 16.34 4.65
N GLN A 25 -10.90 17.15 5.22
CA GLN A 25 -12.21 16.72 5.72
C GLN A 25 -12.11 15.58 6.75
N GLN A 26 -11.15 15.69 7.68
CA GLN A 26 -10.91 14.68 8.71
C GLN A 26 -12.17 14.43 9.56
N GLU A 27 -13.06 15.41 9.71
CA GLU A 27 -14.35 15.29 10.39
C GLU A 27 -15.32 14.30 9.73
N ARG A 28 -15.11 13.98 8.44
CA ARG A 28 -15.89 12.98 7.70
C ARG A 28 -15.26 11.60 7.75
N ARG A 29 -14.12 11.47 8.42
CA ARG A 29 -13.31 10.26 8.44
C ARG A 29 -13.09 9.78 9.87
N ALA A 30 -12.87 8.48 10.03
CA ALA A 30 -12.36 7.93 11.28
C ALA A 30 -11.33 6.86 10.95
N LEU A 31 -10.10 7.07 11.40
CA LEU A 31 -9.02 6.09 11.28
C LEU A 31 -9.33 4.89 12.19
N ARG A 32 -9.16 3.68 11.65
CA ARG A 32 -9.39 2.42 12.36
C ARG A 32 -8.20 1.50 12.13
N ILE A 33 -7.44 1.25 13.19
CA ILE A 33 -6.27 0.38 13.14
C ILE A 33 -6.56 -0.83 14.02
N GLY A 34 -6.71 -2.00 13.39
CA GLY A 34 -6.73 -3.26 14.11
C GLY A 34 -5.31 -3.72 14.38
N LEU A 35 -5.05 -4.18 15.61
CA LEU A 35 -3.76 -4.77 16.01
C LEU A 35 -3.98 -6.20 16.53
N ALA A 36 -3.16 -7.14 16.10
CA ALA A 36 -3.09 -8.49 16.64
C ALA A 36 -1.75 -8.67 17.35
N TRP A 37 -1.80 -8.89 18.67
CA TRP A 37 -0.64 -9.09 19.53
C TRP A 37 -0.52 -10.56 19.94
N ASN A 38 0.70 -11.05 19.99
CA ASN A 38 1.09 -12.32 20.59
C ASN A 38 2.06 -12.03 21.73
N GLY A 39 1.53 -11.93 22.95
CA GLY A 39 2.28 -11.37 24.08
C GLY A 39 2.67 -9.91 23.82
N ASP A 40 3.97 -9.62 23.88
CA ASP A 40 4.57 -8.31 23.60
C ASP A 40 4.88 -8.08 22.11
N ARG A 41 4.64 -9.09 21.26
CA ARG A 41 4.99 -9.06 19.84
C ARG A 41 3.78 -8.71 18.99
N LEU A 42 3.89 -7.64 18.21
CA LEU A 42 2.89 -7.29 17.20
C LEU A 42 3.01 -8.22 15.98
N ASP A 43 1.97 -9.02 15.74
CA ASP A 43 1.94 -10.07 14.71
C ASP A 43 0.98 -9.75 13.56
N GLY A 44 0.00 -8.87 13.76
CA GLY A 44 -0.90 -8.45 12.69
C GLY A 44 -1.33 -6.99 12.81
N VAL A 45 -1.50 -6.32 11.66
CA VAL A 45 -2.03 -4.97 11.55
C VAL A 45 -2.94 -4.87 10.33
N ILE A 46 -4.10 -4.23 10.50
CA ILE A 46 -4.95 -3.80 9.38
C ILE A 46 -5.27 -2.32 9.57
N ALA A 47 -4.92 -1.50 8.59
CA ALA A 47 -5.12 -0.06 8.62
C ALA A 47 -6.26 0.33 7.68
N LEU A 48 -7.37 0.76 8.27
CA LEU A 48 -8.60 1.11 7.59
C LEU A 48 -9.03 2.52 7.98
N ALA A 49 -9.96 3.08 7.23
CA ALA A 49 -10.67 4.28 7.62
C ALA A 49 -12.14 4.16 7.22
N THR A 50 -13.01 4.79 7.99
CA THR A 50 -14.36 5.08 7.52
C THR A 50 -14.38 6.42 6.81
N LEU A 51 -15.14 6.55 5.72
CA LEU A 51 -15.42 7.80 5.03
C LEU A 51 -16.93 7.95 4.86
N ARG A 52 -17.49 9.11 5.18
CA ARG A 52 -18.89 9.42 4.88
C ARG A 52 -19.03 10.05 3.49
N ARG A 53 -19.77 9.41 2.60
CA ARG A 53 -20.10 9.89 1.25
C ARG A 53 -21.58 9.72 0.97
N SER A 54 -22.26 10.82 0.61
CA SER A 54 -23.69 10.82 0.30
C SER A 54 -24.56 10.13 1.36
N GLY A 55 -24.26 10.40 2.64
CA GLY A 55 -24.97 9.80 3.78
C GLY A 55 -24.45 8.42 4.21
N ILE A 56 -23.84 7.65 3.32
CA ILE A 56 -23.31 6.29 3.54
C ILE A 56 -21.92 6.36 4.14
N ARG A 57 -21.65 5.53 5.16
CA ARG A 57 -20.33 5.36 5.74
C ARG A 57 -19.65 4.12 5.19
N ILE A 58 -18.53 4.33 4.50
CA ILE A 58 -17.80 3.28 3.80
C ILE A 58 -16.52 2.97 4.58
N LEU A 59 -16.28 1.70 4.89
CA LEU A 59 -15.00 1.21 5.41
C LEU A 59 -14.08 0.87 4.23
N GLU A 60 -12.92 1.51 4.16
CA GLU A 60 -11.93 1.36 3.10
C GLU A 60 -10.50 1.33 3.66
N TRP A 61 -9.50 1.07 2.81
CA TRP A 61 -8.09 1.18 3.20
C TRP A 61 -7.76 2.58 3.72
N ALA A 62 -6.99 2.66 4.80
CA ALA A 62 -6.43 3.94 5.20
C ALA A 62 -5.53 4.48 4.08
N ALA A 63 -5.60 5.80 3.84
CA ALA A 63 -4.91 6.46 2.72
C ALA A 63 -5.26 5.91 1.32
N LYS A 64 -6.41 5.26 1.11
CA LYS A 64 -6.77 4.61 -0.16
C LYS A 64 -6.51 5.47 -1.39
N ASP A 65 -6.90 6.74 -1.38
CA ASP A 65 -6.78 7.60 -2.56
C ASP A 65 -5.34 8.04 -2.86
N HIS A 66 -4.40 7.79 -1.95
CA HIS A 66 -2.97 8.04 -2.10
C HIS A 66 -2.15 6.76 -2.20
N SER A 67 -2.78 5.60 -2.02
CA SER A 67 -2.11 4.30 -2.02
C SER A 67 -2.43 3.49 -3.27
N ASP A 68 -1.41 2.90 -3.88
CA ASP A 68 -1.63 2.03 -5.04
C ASP A 68 -2.19 0.67 -4.63
N TYR A 69 -1.80 0.16 -3.46
CA TYR A 69 -2.23 -1.14 -2.95
C TYR A 69 -2.55 -1.11 -1.46
N GLY A 70 -3.65 -1.75 -1.07
CA GLY A 70 -4.03 -1.99 0.32
C GLY A 70 -3.86 -3.45 0.71
N ASP A 71 -3.47 -3.72 1.96
CA ASP A 71 -3.37 -5.06 2.52
C ASP A 71 -3.29 -5.02 4.05
N ALA A 72 -3.54 -6.15 4.70
CA ALA A 72 -3.18 -6.39 6.09
C ALA A 72 -1.72 -6.88 6.16
N LEU A 73 -0.99 -6.43 7.18
CA LEU A 73 0.33 -6.97 7.50
C LEU A 73 0.16 -8.09 8.51
N VAL A 74 0.71 -9.27 8.22
CA VAL A 74 0.81 -10.37 9.17
C VAL A 74 2.23 -10.92 9.15
N ALA A 75 2.80 -11.22 10.32
CA ALA A 75 4.16 -11.76 10.37
C ALA A 75 4.18 -13.17 9.76
N PRO A 76 5.24 -13.53 9.01
CA PRO A 76 5.29 -14.82 8.30
C PRO A 76 5.11 -16.06 9.19
N ASP A 77 5.50 -15.97 10.45
CA ASP A 77 5.43 -17.00 11.48
C ASP A 77 4.16 -16.95 12.34
N SER A 78 3.18 -16.10 11.97
CA SER A 78 1.94 -15.95 12.71
C SER A 78 0.96 -17.09 12.43
N ASP A 79 -0.04 -17.23 13.31
CA ASP A 79 -1.21 -18.07 13.05
C ASP A 79 -1.88 -17.67 11.71
N PRO A 80 -2.11 -18.62 10.79
CA PRO A 80 -2.79 -18.37 9.51
C PRO A 80 -4.17 -17.71 9.64
N ARG A 81 -4.83 -17.84 10.79
CA ARG A 81 -6.13 -17.22 11.09
C ARG A 81 -6.02 -15.79 11.62
N ALA A 82 -4.81 -15.23 11.75
CA ALA A 82 -4.59 -13.90 12.30
C ALA A 82 -5.32 -12.82 11.50
N VAL A 83 -5.25 -12.84 10.17
CA VAL A 83 -5.98 -11.90 9.28
C VAL A 83 -7.47 -11.99 9.53
N SER A 84 -8.02 -13.21 9.56
CA SER A 84 -9.45 -13.45 9.75
C SER A 84 -9.96 -13.00 11.11
N ARG A 85 -9.23 -13.26 12.19
CA ARG A 85 -9.60 -12.78 13.53
C ARG A 85 -9.51 -11.27 13.64
N LEU A 86 -8.47 -10.68 13.05
CA LEU A 86 -8.28 -9.25 13.04
C LEU A 86 -9.41 -8.55 12.27
N TRP A 87 -9.78 -9.12 11.12
CA TRP A 87 -10.92 -8.69 10.34
C TRP A 87 -12.23 -8.80 11.13
N GLN A 88 -12.50 -9.96 11.73
CA GLN A 88 -13.72 -10.17 12.52
C GLN A 88 -13.81 -9.16 13.66
N TYR A 89 -12.71 -8.91 14.38
CA TYR A 89 -12.66 -7.90 15.43
C TYR A 89 -13.06 -6.51 14.92
N VAL A 90 -12.48 -6.07 13.79
CA VAL A 90 -12.84 -4.78 13.17
C VAL A 90 -14.29 -4.75 12.70
N PHE A 91 -14.76 -5.86 12.13
CA PHE A 91 -16.11 -5.99 11.61
C PHE A 91 -17.15 -5.87 12.73
N ASP A 92 -16.91 -6.54 13.85
CA ASP A 92 -17.80 -6.56 15.02
C ASP A 92 -17.93 -5.20 15.70
N GLN A 93 -16.93 -4.30 15.54
CA GLN A 93 -17.06 -2.91 15.99
C GLN A 93 -18.11 -2.11 15.21
N GLY A 94 -18.52 -2.60 14.03
CA GLY A 94 -19.57 -1.99 13.21
C GLY A 94 -19.31 -0.52 12.90
N GLY A 95 -20.37 0.27 12.76
CA GLY A 95 -20.26 1.71 12.51
C GLY A 95 -19.72 2.03 11.12
N PHE A 96 -20.11 1.24 10.13
CA PHE A 96 -20.03 1.48 8.69
C PHE A 96 -21.21 0.74 8.02
N ASP A 97 -21.65 1.21 6.87
CA ASP A 97 -22.78 0.66 6.12
C ASP A 97 -22.30 -0.22 4.95
N LEU A 98 -21.12 0.11 4.41
CA LEU A 98 -20.53 -0.57 3.27
C LEU A 98 -19.05 -0.82 3.51
N ILE A 99 -18.53 -1.92 2.99
CA ILE A 99 -17.10 -2.21 2.94
C ILE A 99 -16.64 -2.16 1.49
N TYR A 100 -15.57 -1.42 1.22
CA TYR A 100 -14.96 -1.33 -0.10
C TYR A 100 -13.44 -1.45 -0.02
N LEU A 101 -12.97 -2.69 -0.12
CA LEU A 101 -11.55 -3.03 -0.15
C LEU A 101 -11.15 -3.35 -1.60
N ASN A 102 -10.56 -2.36 -2.28
CA ASN A 102 -10.07 -2.51 -3.66
C ASN A 102 -8.54 -2.45 -3.70
N ARG A 103 -7.95 -2.50 -4.90
CA ARG A 103 -6.50 -2.35 -5.11
C ARG A 103 -5.69 -3.38 -4.32
N LEU A 104 -6.05 -4.64 -4.46
CA LEU A 104 -5.35 -5.76 -3.83
C LEU A 104 -4.35 -6.32 -4.83
N LEU A 105 -3.14 -6.61 -4.35
CA LEU A 105 -2.21 -7.43 -5.13
C LEU A 105 -2.71 -8.89 -5.18
N PRO A 106 -2.29 -9.69 -6.17
CA PRO A 106 -2.68 -11.10 -6.26
C PRO A 106 -2.30 -11.94 -5.04
N ASP A 107 -1.21 -11.57 -4.35
CA ASP A 107 -0.65 -12.22 -3.18
C ASP A 107 -1.02 -11.53 -1.85
N ALA A 108 -1.94 -10.56 -1.88
CA ALA A 108 -2.36 -9.83 -0.69
C ALA A 108 -2.93 -10.77 0.40
N GLY A 109 -2.48 -10.58 1.65
CA GLY A 109 -2.89 -11.42 2.78
C GLY A 109 -4.40 -11.40 3.05
N VAL A 110 -5.06 -10.29 2.72
CA VAL A 110 -6.52 -10.14 2.86
C VAL A 110 -7.33 -11.06 1.94
N HIS A 111 -6.73 -11.70 0.93
CA HIS A 111 -7.41 -12.75 0.16
C HIS A 111 -7.85 -13.93 1.04
N ALA A 112 -7.20 -14.14 2.19
CA ALA A 112 -7.64 -15.13 3.19
C ALA A 112 -9.10 -14.90 3.65
N LEU A 113 -9.61 -13.68 3.55
CA LEU A 113 -10.98 -13.32 3.92
C LEU A 113 -12.03 -13.73 2.89
N LEU A 114 -11.63 -14.12 1.68
CA LEU A 114 -12.54 -14.52 0.60
C LEU A 114 -13.00 -15.98 0.71
N GLY A 115 -12.45 -16.73 1.66
CA GLY A 115 -12.83 -18.11 1.92
C GLY A 115 -14.26 -18.26 2.47
N PRO A 116 -14.90 -19.43 2.29
CA PRO A 116 -16.29 -19.68 2.68
C PRO A 116 -16.57 -19.51 4.18
N ALA A 117 -15.53 -19.50 5.03
CA ALA A 117 -15.63 -19.37 6.48
C ALA A 117 -15.98 -17.95 6.98
N HIS A 118 -15.84 -16.91 6.15
CA HIS A 118 -15.90 -15.50 6.62
C HIS A 118 -17.21 -14.76 6.30
N GLY A 119 -18.29 -15.53 6.10
CA GLY A 119 -19.63 -15.00 5.92
C GLY A 119 -19.78 -14.15 4.65
N LYS A 120 -21.02 -13.80 4.31
CA LYS A 120 -21.37 -13.11 3.05
C LYS A 120 -20.84 -11.66 2.94
N ALA A 121 -20.01 -11.19 3.88
CA ALA A 121 -19.66 -9.78 4.06
C ALA A 121 -18.68 -9.24 3.01
N LEU A 122 -17.74 -10.07 2.54
CA LEU A 122 -16.82 -9.74 1.46
C LEU A 122 -17.06 -10.65 0.27
N ARG A 123 -17.13 -10.06 -0.91
CA ARG A 123 -17.23 -10.78 -2.18
C ARG A 123 -16.24 -10.17 -3.16
N PRO A 124 -15.53 -10.99 -3.95
CA PRO A 124 -14.68 -10.48 -5.02
C PRO A 124 -15.50 -9.63 -5.98
N ASN A 125 -14.99 -8.47 -6.36
CA ASN A 125 -15.52 -7.71 -7.48
C ASN A 125 -14.87 -8.21 -8.78
N HIS A 126 -15.59 -8.16 -9.90
CA HIS A 126 -15.13 -8.67 -11.20
C HIS A 126 -14.08 -7.77 -11.88
N ARG A 127 -13.80 -6.60 -11.31
CA ARG A 127 -12.83 -5.63 -11.86
C ARG A 127 -11.41 -6.04 -11.49
N THR A 128 -10.61 -6.33 -12.53
CA THR A 128 -9.16 -6.52 -12.44
C THR A 128 -8.45 -5.34 -13.10
N GLU A 129 -7.26 -5.01 -12.58
CA GLU A 129 -6.43 -3.92 -13.11
C GLU A 129 -5.00 -4.42 -13.31
N ILE A 130 -4.29 -3.86 -14.29
CA ILE A 130 -2.90 -4.22 -14.57
C ILE A 130 -1.99 -3.50 -13.56
N SER A 131 -1.19 -4.27 -12.84
CA SER A 131 -0.09 -3.76 -12.03
C SER A 131 1.16 -3.62 -12.92
N TYR A 132 1.71 -2.40 -12.99
CA TYR A 132 3.01 -2.14 -13.62
C TYR A 132 4.16 -2.16 -12.61
N ARG A 133 3.93 -2.74 -11.42
CA ARG A 133 4.94 -2.82 -10.36
C ARG A 133 6.17 -3.57 -10.88
N VAL A 134 7.34 -2.94 -10.74
CA VAL A 134 8.62 -3.62 -10.92
C VAL A 134 8.95 -4.34 -9.61
N ALA A 135 8.86 -5.67 -9.61
CA ALA A 135 9.16 -6.51 -8.47
C ALA A 135 10.04 -7.70 -8.90
N GLY A 136 11.05 -8.00 -8.10
CA GLY A 136 11.97 -9.11 -8.31
C GLY A 136 13.10 -9.12 -7.28
N SER A 137 13.96 -10.14 -7.34
CA SER A 137 15.05 -10.36 -6.37
C SER A 137 16.34 -9.58 -6.68
N TRP A 138 16.31 -8.70 -7.67
CA TRP A 138 17.47 -7.91 -8.09
C TRP A 138 17.93 -6.95 -7.00
N GLN A 139 19.25 -6.85 -6.80
CA GLN A 139 19.84 -5.94 -5.84
C GLN A 139 20.09 -4.56 -6.45
N ARG A 140 20.21 -4.49 -7.78
CA ARG A 140 20.51 -3.25 -8.51
C ARG A 140 19.65 -3.08 -9.75
N GLY A 141 19.36 -1.82 -10.09
CA GLY A 141 18.61 -1.49 -11.30
C GLY A 141 19.28 -1.99 -12.60
N ALA A 142 20.61 -2.13 -12.62
CA ALA A 142 21.34 -2.71 -13.76
C ALA A 142 21.00 -4.19 -13.98
N GLU A 143 20.79 -4.95 -12.90
CA GLU A 143 20.44 -6.38 -12.99
C GLU A 143 19.03 -6.55 -13.55
N TRP A 144 18.07 -5.75 -13.07
CA TRP A 144 16.73 -5.66 -13.67
C TRP A 144 16.77 -5.21 -15.13
N PHE A 145 17.61 -4.23 -15.46
CA PHE A 145 17.72 -3.72 -16.82
C PHE A 145 18.16 -4.81 -17.81
N GLU A 146 19.07 -5.70 -17.40
CA GLU A 146 19.52 -6.81 -18.24
C GLU A 146 18.45 -7.90 -18.44
N THR A 147 17.41 -7.96 -17.61
CA THR A 147 16.25 -8.85 -17.86
C THR A 147 15.33 -8.33 -18.95
N LEU A 148 15.46 -7.06 -19.36
CA LEU A 148 14.65 -6.50 -20.44
C LEU A 148 15.08 -7.06 -21.80
N SER A 149 14.14 -7.18 -22.73
CA SER A 149 14.44 -7.56 -24.12
C SER A 149 15.41 -6.58 -24.79
N LYS A 150 16.10 -7.01 -25.86
CA LYS A 150 16.98 -6.14 -26.66
C LYS A 150 16.28 -4.83 -27.07
N LYS A 151 15.01 -4.93 -27.49
CA LYS A 151 14.17 -3.76 -27.83
C LYS A 151 13.89 -2.89 -26.60
N GLY A 152 13.55 -3.50 -25.46
CA GLY A 152 13.34 -2.79 -24.19
C GLY A 152 14.59 -2.00 -23.76
N ARG A 153 15.74 -2.66 -23.72
CA ARG A 153 17.02 -2.02 -23.40
C ARG A 153 17.36 -0.87 -24.36
N GLN A 154 17.10 -1.05 -25.66
CA GLN A 154 17.32 0.01 -26.65
C GLN A 154 16.41 1.21 -26.42
N ASN A 155 15.13 1.01 -26.09
CA ASN A 155 14.19 2.10 -25.82
C ASN A 155 14.64 2.96 -24.61
N TYR A 156 15.04 2.33 -23.50
CA TYR A 156 15.59 3.04 -22.34
C TYR A 156 16.86 3.83 -22.67
N ARG A 157 17.79 3.23 -23.43
CA ARG A 157 19.03 3.92 -23.86
C ARG A 157 18.72 5.13 -24.73
N ARG A 158 17.76 5.02 -25.66
CA ARG A 158 17.31 6.16 -26.47
C ARG A 158 16.68 7.26 -25.63
N GLY A 159 15.80 6.91 -24.69
CA GLY A 159 15.19 7.88 -23.78
C GLY A 159 16.22 8.62 -22.93
N ARG A 160 17.23 7.90 -22.44
CA ARG A 160 18.35 8.52 -21.73
C ARG A 160 19.15 9.49 -22.61
N LYS A 161 19.52 9.06 -23.82
CA LYS A 161 20.25 9.92 -24.77
C LYS A 161 19.48 11.19 -25.11
N PHE A 162 18.17 11.08 -25.34
CA PHE A 162 17.31 12.22 -25.61
C PHE A 162 17.31 13.24 -24.45
N MET A 163 17.29 12.77 -23.20
CA MET A 163 17.41 13.68 -22.04
C MET A 163 18.81 14.34 -21.98
N GLU A 164 19.87 13.61 -22.30
CA GLU A 164 21.26 14.12 -22.32
C GLU A 164 21.49 15.17 -23.43
N GLU A 165 20.72 15.13 -24.53
CA GLU A 165 20.76 16.15 -25.59
C GLU A 165 20.28 17.53 -25.10
N SER A 166 19.46 17.57 -24.04
CA SER A 166 18.97 18.82 -23.43
C SER A 166 19.89 19.37 -22.33
N GLY A 167 20.99 18.68 -22.01
CA GLY A 167 21.96 19.09 -21.00
C GLY A 167 22.50 17.94 -20.14
N ALA A 168 23.38 18.28 -19.20
CA ALA A 168 24.01 17.29 -18.33
C ALA A 168 22.98 16.60 -17.41
N LEU A 169 22.64 15.34 -17.72
CA LEU A 169 21.73 14.54 -16.92
C LEU A 169 22.41 14.04 -15.65
N ARG A 170 21.87 14.43 -14.49
CA ARG A 170 22.35 13.99 -13.17
C ARG A 170 21.17 13.49 -12.33
N PHE A 171 21.39 12.38 -11.63
CA PHE A 171 20.46 11.85 -10.65
C PHE A 171 21.05 12.08 -9.26
N ARG A 172 20.21 12.52 -8.32
CA ARG A 172 20.59 12.70 -6.94
C ARG A 172 19.54 12.05 -6.07
N LEU A 173 19.97 11.11 -5.24
CA LEU A 173 19.14 10.57 -4.17
C LEU A 173 19.26 11.51 -2.97
N LEU A 174 18.12 11.97 -2.45
CA LEU A 174 18.08 12.74 -1.21
C LEU A 174 18.11 11.79 -0.03
N ASP A 175 18.95 12.07 0.95
CA ASP A 175 18.93 11.32 2.21
C ASP A 175 17.67 11.64 3.01
N ALA A 176 17.27 10.72 3.89
CA ALA A 176 16.04 10.85 4.67
C ALA A 176 16.00 12.14 5.52
N ALA A 177 17.18 12.56 6.02
CA ALA A 177 17.38 13.72 6.88
C ALA A 177 17.53 15.05 6.11
N GLU A 178 17.69 15.01 4.78
CA GLU A 178 17.83 16.23 4.00
C GLU A 178 16.48 16.97 3.87
N PRO A 179 16.42 18.30 4.12
CA PRO A 179 15.22 19.09 3.86
C PRO A 179 14.79 19.00 2.40
N ARG A 180 13.49 18.73 2.19
CA ARG A 180 12.94 18.52 0.84
C ARG A 180 12.40 19.81 0.24
N GLU A 181 11.91 20.76 1.05
CA GLU A 181 11.32 22.00 0.56
C GLU A 181 12.21 22.74 -0.46
N PRO A 182 13.51 23.00 -0.19
CA PRO A 182 14.34 23.77 -1.13
C PRO A 182 14.56 23.06 -2.47
N VAL A 183 14.55 21.72 -2.46
CA VAL A 183 14.70 20.93 -3.69
C VAL A 183 13.41 20.95 -4.49
N LEU A 184 12.26 20.83 -3.81
CA LEU A 184 10.93 20.84 -4.43
C LEU A 184 10.60 22.20 -5.03
N GLU A 185 10.91 23.31 -4.34
CA GLU A 185 10.72 24.68 -4.86
C GLU A 185 11.49 24.94 -6.16
N ARG A 186 12.63 24.28 -6.36
CA ARG A 186 13.44 24.42 -7.58
C ARG A 186 12.88 23.63 -8.77
N VAL A 187 12.06 22.61 -8.53
CA VAL A 187 11.56 21.69 -9.57
C VAL A 187 10.04 21.75 -9.79
N ALA A 188 9.33 22.56 -9.01
CA ALA A 188 7.91 22.88 -9.20
C ALA A 188 7.73 23.91 -10.32
#